data_AF-A0A7C5J298-F1
#
_entry.id   AF-A0A7C5J298-F1
#
_cell.length_a   1.000
_cell.length_b   1.000
_cell.length_c   1.000
_cell.angle_alpha   90.00
_cell.angle_beta   90.00
_cell.angle_gamma   90.00
#
_symmetry.space_group_name_H-M   'P 1'
#
loop_
_entity.id
_entity.type
_entity.pdbx_description
1 polymer ?
#
loop_
_entity_poly.entity_id
_entity_poly.type
_entity_poly.pdbx_seq_one_letter_code
_entity_poly.pdbx_strand_id
1 'polypeptide(L)'
;MSPLYCRGCDDLCGEACPEGIQIAAVNQFMMYQRDYRWPERARRHYERLPLAERWSERCATCDACSDACPYGYDAAAGVRAARRLIGHGRGLV
;
A
#
# COMPACT_ATOMS: atom_id res chain seq x y z
N MET A 1 -12.99 3.90 -16.56
CA MET A 1 -12.40 3.45 -15.28
C MET A 1 -11.94 4.66 -14.47
N SER A 2 -12.04 4.64 -13.14
CA SER A 2 -11.65 5.77 -12.27
C SER A 2 -10.31 5.46 -11.55
N PRO A 3 -9.30 6.35 -11.63
CA PRO A 3 -7.99 6.16 -11.00
C PRO A 3 -7.94 6.64 -9.54
N LEU A 4 -9.08 6.99 -8.93
CA LEU A 4 -9.10 7.76 -7.68
C LEU A 4 -8.80 6.92 -6.42
N TYR A 5 -9.07 5.62 -6.43
CA TYR A 5 -8.92 4.77 -5.25
C TYR A 5 -8.61 3.31 -5.60
N CYS A 6 -7.96 2.61 -4.67
CA CYS A 6 -7.69 1.19 -4.77
C CYS A 6 -8.98 0.39 -4.59
N ARG A 7 -9.27 -0.54 -5.51
CA ARG A 7 -10.49 -1.37 -5.46
C ARG A 7 -10.34 -2.67 -4.68
N GLY A 8 -9.14 -2.96 -4.18
CA GLY A 8 -8.90 -4.12 -3.34
C GLY A 8 -8.91 -5.48 -4.03
N CYS A 9 -8.75 -5.52 -5.36
CA CYS A 9 -8.76 -6.77 -6.13
C CYS A 9 -7.50 -7.64 -5.93
N ASP A 10 -6.34 -7.01 -5.77
CA ASP A 10 -5.01 -7.61 -5.55
C ASP A 10 -4.45 -8.52 -6.66
N ASP A 11 -5.26 -9.33 -7.34
CA ASP A 11 -4.81 -10.38 -8.27
C ASP A 11 -3.67 -9.94 -9.21
N LEU A 12 -3.86 -8.83 -9.93
CA LEU A 12 -2.87 -8.37 -10.92
C LEU A 12 -1.67 -7.64 -10.31
N CYS A 13 -1.91 -6.75 -9.34
CA CYS A 13 -0.84 -5.91 -8.80
C CYS A 13 -0.01 -6.63 -7.73
N GLY A 14 -0.61 -7.59 -7.01
CA GLY A 14 0.06 -8.51 -6.11
C GLY A 14 0.97 -9.46 -6.88
N GLU A 15 0.47 -10.13 -7.92
CA GLU A 15 1.29 -11.00 -8.78
C GLU A 15 2.43 -10.25 -9.48
N ALA A 16 2.21 -9.01 -9.89
CA ALA A 16 3.24 -8.18 -10.52
C ALA A 16 4.31 -7.67 -9.54
N CYS A 17 4.13 -7.82 -8.22
CA CYS A 17 5.07 -7.29 -7.24
C CYS A 17 6.28 -8.23 -7.07
N PRO A 18 7.51 -7.82 -7.47
CA PRO A 18 8.69 -8.68 -7.34
C PRO A 18 9.15 -8.85 -5.89
N GLU A 19 8.67 -8.01 -4.98
CA GLU A 19 9.06 -7.99 -3.57
C GLU A 19 8.03 -8.67 -2.65
N GLY A 20 6.91 -9.16 -3.20
CA GLY A 20 5.85 -9.80 -2.41
C GLY A 20 5.13 -8.86 -1.44
N ILE A 21 5.03 -7.56 -1.76
CA ILE A 21 4.26 -6.60 -0.96
C ILE A 21 2.78 -6.89 -1.11
N GLN A 22 2.03 -6.81 -0.01
CA GLN A 22 0.57 -6.94 0.00
C GLN A 22 -0.08 -5.66 -0.55
N ILE A 23 0.02 -5.45 -1.87
CA ILE A 23 -0.27 -4.18 -2.55
C ILE A 23 -1.69 -3.69 -2.24
N ALA A 24 -2.72 -4.54 -2.42
CA ALA A 24 -4.09 -4.12 -2.18
C ALA A 24 -4.34 -3.79 -0.71
N ALA A 25 -3.82 -4.60 0.21
CA ALA A 25 -4.00 -4.38 1.65
C ALA A 25 -3.35 -3.06 2.09
N VAL A 26 -2.09 -2.83 1.72
CA VAL A 26 -1.35 -1.59 2.03
C VAL A 26 -2.10 -0.36 1.50
N ASN A 27 -2.57 -0.41 0.26
CA ASN A 27 -3.31 0.69 -0.34
C ASN A 27 -4.69 0.92 0.30
N GLN A 28 -5.42 -0.13 0.66
CA GLN A 28 -6.67 0.01 1.43
C GLN A 28 -6.43 0.66 2.79
N PHE A 29 -5.34 0.31 3.48
CA PHE A 29 -5.02 0.94 4.76
C PHE A 29 -4.63 2.42 4.58
N MET A 30 -4.02 2.77 3.44
CA MET A 30 -3.81 4.18 3.07
C MET A 30 -5.13 4.92 2.83
N MET A 31 -6.17 4.27 2.28
CA MET A 31 -7.50 4.88 2.20
C MET A 31 -8.10 5.12 3.59
N TYR A 32 -7.91 4.20 4.54
CA TYR A 32 -8.33 4.40 5.93
C TYR A 32 -7.66 5.64 6.54
N GLN A 33 -6.38 5.84 6.29
CA GLN A 33 -5.62 7.00 6.75
C GLN A 33 -6.07 8.30 6.06
N ARG A 34 -6.21 8.31 4.73
CA ARG A 34 -6.41 9.51 3.92
C ARG A 34 -7.88 9.91 3.78
N ASP A 35 -8.70 8.97 3.31
CA ASP A 35 -10.04 9.25 2.82
C ASP A 35 -11.06 9.14 3.96
N TYR A 36 -10.90 8.14 4.83
CA TYR A 36 -11.81 7.93 5.97
C TYR A 36 -11.36 8.61 7.26
N ARG A 37 -10.14 9.16 7.30
CA ARG A 37 -9.56 9.82 8.48
C ARG A 37 -9.60 8.93 9.72
N TRP A 38 -9.25 7.65 9.55
CA TRP A 38 -9.19 6.62 10.60
C TRP A 38 -7.76 6.13 10.84
N PRO A 39 -6.88 6.96 11.42
CA PRO A 39 -5.46 6.64 11.53
C PRO A 39 -5.14 5.44 12.42
N GLU A 40 -5.85 5.25 13.52
CA GLU A 40 -5.67 4.10 14.42
C GLU A 40 -6.05 2.79 13.72
N ARG A 41 -7.10 2.82 12.90
CA ARG A 41 -7.53 1.66 12.10
C ARG A 41 -6.48 1.35 11.04
N ALA A 42 -6.03 2.35 10.29
CA ALA A 42 -4.97 2.19 9.29
C ALA A 42 -3.73 1.53 9.90
N ARG A 43 -3.24 2.09 11.02
CA ARG A 43 -2.08 1.58 11.76
C ARG A 43 -2.26 0.14 12.23
N ARG A 44 -3.35 -0.16 12.93
CA ARG A 44 -3.61 -1.51 13.45
C ARG A 44 -3.62 -2.57 12.36
N HIS A 45 -4.20 -2.27 11.20
CA HIS A 45 -4.24 -3.22 10.09
C HIS A 45 -2.87 -3.35 9.40
N TYR A 46 -2.18 -2.22 9.17
CA TYR A 46 -0.83 -2.22 8.58
C TYR A 46 0.18 -2.98 9.46
N GLU A 47 0.10 -2.85 10.78
CA GLU A 47 0.96 -3.54 11.74
C GLU A 47 0.71 -5.05 11.86
N ARG A 48 -0.39 -5.58 11.30
CA ARG A 48 -0.67 -7.02 11.27
C ARG A 48 -0.01 -7.73 10.10
N LEU A 49 0.38 -7.01 9.05
CA LEU A 49 1.11 -7.58 7.93
C LEU A 49 2.53 -7.97 8.38
N PRO A 50 3.15 -9.03 7.85
CA PRO A 50 4.58 -9.26 8.05
C PRO A 50 5.41 -8.04 7.60
N LEU A 51 6.49 -7.71 8.30
CA LEU A 51 7.29 -6.50 7.98
C LEU A 51 7.76 -6.48 6.52
N ALA A 52 8.20 -7.64 6.01
CA ALA A 52 8.65 -7.82 4.63
C ALA A 52 7.53 -7.59 3.60
N GLU A 53 6.28 -7.78 3.98
CA GLU A 53 5.11 -7.64 3.09
C GLU A 53 4.51 -6.23 3.12
N ARG A 54 5.04 -5.33 3.95
CA ARG A 54 4.57 -3.93 4.07
C ARG A 54 5.31 -2.99 3.12
N TRP A 55 6.63 -3.19 3.00
CA TRP A 55 7.54 -2.30 2.30
C TRP A 55 8.86 -3.02 1.99
N SER A 56 9.44 -2.73 0.83
CA SER A 56 10.83 -3.02 0.46
C SER A 56 11.49 -1.72 0.02
N GLU A 57 12.80 -1.56 0.23
CA GLU A 57 13.54 -0.39 -0.26
C GLU A 57 13.41 -0.21 -1.79
N ARG A 58 13.16 -1.31 -2.53
CA ARG A 58 12.89 -1.25 -3.97
C ARG A 58 11.59 -0.55 -4.32
N CYS A 59 10.63 -0.45 -3.40
CA CYS A 59 9.39 0.31 -3.60
C CYS A 59 9.63 1.82 -3.76
N ALA A 60 10.83 2.32 -3.45
CA ALA A 60 11.20 3.71 -3.70
C ALA A 60 11.21 4.06 -5.19
N THR A 61 11.51 3.10 -6.07
CA THR A 61 11.64 3.31 -7.52
C THR A 61 10.85 2.33 -8.38
N CYS A 62 10.29 1.27 -7.80
CA CYS A 62 9.46 0.30 -8.51
C CYS A 62 8.02 0.79 -8.67
N ASP A 63 7.46 0.66 -9.88
CA ASP A 63 6.07 1.01 -10.20
C ASP A 63 5.27 -0.15 -10.83
N ALA A 64 5.78 -1.39 -10.79
CA ALA A 64 5.15 -2.56 -11.43
C ALA A 64 3.68 -2.78 -11.02
N CYS A 65 3.34 -2.49 -9.77
CA CYS A 65 1.97 -2.61 -9.27
C CYS A 65 1.01 -1.53 -9.82
N SER A 66 1.53 -0.34 -10.15
CA SER A 66 0.77 0.71 -10.83
C SER A 66 0.54 0.32 -12.29
N ASP A 67 1.58 -0.17 -12.97
CA ASP A 67 1.49 -0.62 -14.36
C ASP A 67 0.51 -1.78 -14.55
N ALA A 68 0.43 -2.68 -13.57
CA ALA A 68 -0.50 -3.82 -13.58
C ALA A 68 -1.95 -3.44 -13.25
N CYS A 69 -2.23 -2.22 -12.76
CA CYS A 69 -3.58 -1.88 -12.29
C CYS A 69 -4.55 -1.63 -13.47
N PRO A 70 -5.61 -2.44 -13.65
CA PRO A 70 -6.54 -2.27 -14.77
C PRO A 70 -7.45 -1.04 -14.63
N TYR A 71 -7.38 -0.37 -13.48
CA TYR A 71 -8.16 0.81 -13.14
C TYR A 71 -7.36 2.11 -13.23
N GLY A 72 -6.06 2.03 -13.53
CA GLY A 72 -5.16 3.18 -13.63
C GLY A 72 -4.87 3.85 -12.28
N TYR A 73 -5.10 3.15 -11.17
CA TYR A 73 -4.75 3.65 -9.84
C TYR A 73 -3.25 3.52 -9.60
N ASP A 74 -2.61 4.59 -9.11
CA ASP A 74 -1.19 4.61 -8.77
C ASP A 74 -0.92 3.89 -7.43
N ALA A 75 -0.88 2.57 -7.50
CA ALA A 75 -0.66 1.70 -6.36
C ALA A 75 0.71 1.90 -5.71
N ALA A 76 1.74 2.19 -6.51
CA ALA A 76 3.09 2.41 -6.04
C ALA A 76 3.18 3.71 -5.21
N ALA A 77 2.56 4.80 -5.66
CA ALA A 77 2.48 6.03 -4.86
C ALA A 77 1.72 5.81 -3.55
N GLY A 78 0.66 4.99 -3.56
CA GLY A 78 -0.07 4.64 -2.35
C GLY A 78 0.75 3.80 -1.36
N VAL A 79 1.56 2.84 -1.84
CA VAL A 79 2.51 2.08 -1.00
C VAL A 79 3.55 3.01 -0.36
N ARG A 80 4.16 3.90 -1.15
CA ARG A 80 5.11 4.92 -0.65
C ARG A 80 4.46 5.82 0.40
N ALA A 81 3.22 6.26 0.16
CA ALA A 81 2.46 7.05 1.12
C ALA A 81 2.15 6.28 2.40
N ALA A 82 1.77 5.01 2.32
CA ALA A 82 1.51 4.16 3.48
C ALA A 82 2.75 3.99 4.37
N ARG A 83 3.92 3.75 3.76
CA ARG A 83 5.20 3.70 4.50
C ARG A 83 5.46 4.99 5.29
N ARG A 84 5.26 6.14 4.66
CA ARG A 84 5.48 7.47 5.27
C ARG A 84 4.41 7.86 6.29
N LEU A 85 3.14 7.54 6.07
CA LEU A 85 2.04 8.10 6.87
C LEU A 85 1.52 7.12 7.93
N ILE A 86 1.68 5.82 7.72
CA ILE A 86 1.22 4.76 8.63
C ILE A 86 2.41 4.08 9.30
N GLY A 87 3.49 3.84 8.55
CA GLY A 87 4.68 3.11 9.02
C GLY A 87 5.53 3.80 10.09
N HIS A 88 5.22 5.05 10.47
CA HIS A 88 5.95 5.80 11.51
C HIS A 88 5.31 5.75 12.91
N GLY A 89 4.38 4.83 13.17
CA GLY A 89 3.85 4.58 14.52
C GLY A 89 4.86 3.89 15.44
N ARG A 90 5.75 4.66 16.10
CA ARG A 90 6.63 4.31 17.24
C ARG A 90 7.44 3.00 17.12
N GLY A 91 8.75 3.12 16.86
CA GLY A 91 9.70 2.02 17.10
C GLY A 91 11.04 2.14 16.37
N LEU A 92 11.69 3.30 16.43
CA LEU A 92 13.16 3.37 16.38
C LEU A 92 13.61 3.64 17.82
N VAL A 93 13.79 2.57 18.58
CA VAL A 93 14.73 2.45 19.70
C VAL A 93 15.45 1.12 19.55
#